data_AF-A0A560F1I7-F1
#
_entry.id   AF-A0A560F1I7-F1
#
_cell.length_a   1.000
_cell.length_b   1.000
_cell.length_c   1.000
_cell.angle_alpha   90.00
_cell.angle_beta   90.00
_cell.angle_gamma   90.00
#
_symmetry.space_group_name_H-M   'P 1'
#
loop_
_entity.id
_entity.type
_entity.pdbx_description
1 polymer ?
#
loop_
_entity_poly.entity_id
_entity_poly.type
_entity_poly.pdbx_seq_one_letter_code
_entity_poly.pdbx_strand_id
1 'polypeptide(L)'
;MIPGTHRRRRPKRGKSGPAGAQPPTQPGAVREPMRSTAVPSSISLGPISLAAVLLATLALACQPTTTRAQVTEQEAAQLKSRLTPVGAERAGNADGSIPAWTGGLSAPGPVATGPRPDPFAAEKPLFSITAKNFRDYADRLPEGAKRLFERDADYRMDIYPSHRTAAAPEWVYDNIRLNATRARPAPEGIAYGVEGAVGGIPFPIPKDGFQAMWNHLLAFWGPAREVTVSTYVVPADGVVEKASGYREIADFPYYYRDATPDSYGGYYFKTLHLAVAPASRVGEGYLNWQPINIRRHDFAAWRLLPGEHRVRKAPAISYDVPDTDAAGYMSEDEYYIFFGGLDHYDFKLVGKAEMFVPYNNNRLYAKPVTEMLGRTHPNPDALRYELHRVWVVDGTLAAGAHDVVPHRRLYLDEDTWMAVYGDSWDEQGTLWKFGQATMYLMPDVPAVVIGSQFIHDFELGGYAYTFAFNGEATPYMVTPPHPATLFSPDSLSARSVR
;
A
#
# COMPACT_ATOMS: atom_id res chain seq x y z
N MET A 1 43.41 -19.75 -49.87
CA MET A 1 44.75 -19.24 -49.53
C MET A 1 45.03 -19.54 -48.07
N ILE A 2 45.95 -20.46 -47.81
CA ILE A 2 46.70 -20.67 -46.54
C ILE A 2 47.95 -19.76 -46.65
N PRO A 3 48.65 -19.22 -45.60
CA PRO A 3 48.98 -19.77 -44.25
C PRO A 3 48.80 -18.76 -43.09
N GLY A 4 49.05 -19.02 -41.80
CA GLY A 4 49.61 -20.14 -41.04
C GLY A 4 49.74 -19.69 -39.56
N THR A 5 49.16 -20.43 -38.61
CA THR A 5 49.84 -21.31 -37.62
C THR A 5 50.80 -20.65 -36.62
N HIS A 6 50.45 -20.74 -35.33
CA HIS A 6 51.37 -21.24 -34.30
C HIS A 6 50.66 -22.08 -33.22
N ARG A 7 50.98 -23.39 -33.24
CA ARG A 7 50.94 -24.42 -32.18
C ARG A 7 52.04 -24.09 -31.13
N ARG A 8 52.16 -24.60 -29.90
CA ARG A 8 51.60 -25.69 -29.04
C ARG A 8 52.35 -25.57 -27.67
N ARG A 9 51.80 -26.11 -26.56
CA ARG A 9 52.38 -27.21 -25.72
C ARG A 9 51.86 -27.23 -24.26
N ARG A 10 51.02 -28.23 -23.95
CA ARG A 10 51.07 -29.12 -22.75
C ARG A 10 52.06 -30.28 -23.04
N PRO A 11 52.46 -31.24 -22.16
CA PRO A 11 51.78 -31.84 -20.97
C PRO A 11 52.73 -32.24 -19.77
N LYS A 12 52.26 -32.72 -18.61
CA LYS A 12 52.09 -34.13 -18.12
C LYS A 12 51.78 -34.07 -16.59
N ARG A 13 50.81 -34.74 -15.95
CA ARG A 13 50.50 -36.16 -15.60
C ARG A 13 51.30 -36.81 -14.43
N GLY A 14 50.58 -37.29 -13.40
CA GLY A 14 50.94 -38.34 -12.39
C GLY A 14 50.27 -38.06 -11.02
N LYS A 15 49.17 -38.68 -10.57
CA LYS A 15 48.87 -40.02 -9.99
C LYS A 15 49.58 -40.37 -8.64
N SER A 16 48.79 -40.55 -7.56
CA SER A 16 48.71 -41.68 -6.58
C SER A 16 48.44 -41.26 -5.12
N GLY A 17 47.41 -41.84 -4.44
CA GLY A 17 47.21 -41.81 -2.97
C GLY A 17 47.92 -42.99 -2.26
N PRO A 18 47.38 -43.57 -1.16
CA PRO A 18 47.13 -43.06 0.21
C PRO A 18 47.85 -43.90 1.31
N ALA A 19 47.90 -43.45 2.58
CA ALA A 19 48.13 -44.20 3.85
C ALA A 19 48.33 -43.18 5.00
N GLY A 20 47.86 -43.29 6.26
CA GLY A 20 47.47 -44.43 7.09
C GLY A 20 48.49 -44.60 8.24
N ALA A 21 48.13 -44.26 9.49
CA ALA A 21 48.50 -44.99 10.74
C ALA A 21 48.30 -44.16 12.04
N GLN A 22 47.51 -44.74 12.95
CA GLN A 22 47.42 -44.56 14.42
C GLN A 22 48.24 -45.71 15.09
N PRO A 23 48.19 -45.97 16.43
CA PRO A 23 48.63 -45.30 17.67
C PRO A 23 49.67 -46.23 18.38
N PRO A 24 49.77 -46.50 19.74
CA PRO A 24 49.23 -45.92 20.98
C PRO A 24 50.25 -45.79 22.16
N THR A 25 49.84 -45.21 23.30
CA THR A 25 49.76 -45.84 24.66
C THR A 25 49.83 -44.82 25.82
N GLN A 26 48.82 -44.90 26.69
CA GLN A 26 48.64 -44.38 28.07
C GLN A 26 49.67 -45.02 29.07
N PRO A 27 49.79 -44.65 30.39
CA PRO A 27 48.67 -44.47 31.35
C PRO A 27 48.86 -43.60 32.63
N GLY A 28 47.77 -43.51 33.42
CA GLY A 28 47.78 -43.34 34.89
C GLY A 28 47.18 -42.03 35.40
N ALA A 29 45.91 -41.99 35.83
CA ALA A 29 45.43 -42.17 37.22
C ALA A 29 45.78 -40.94 38.11
N VAL A 30 44.90 -40.28 38.88
CA VAL A 30 43.87 -40.74 39.82
C VAL A 30 42.89 -39.58 40.08
N ARG A 31 41.58 -39.84 40.15
CA ARG A 31 40.61 -39.02 40.91
C ARG A 31 39.62 -39.95 41.60
N GLU A 32 39.39 -39.66 42.87
CA GLU A 32 38.49 -40.34 43.80
C GLU A 32 37.59 -39.25 44.49
N PRO A 33 36.51 -39.58 45.24
CA PRO A 33 35.16 -39.74 44.68
C PRO A 33 34.06 -38.98 45.48
N MET A 34 32.80 -39.46 45.35
CA MET A 34 31.56 -39.16 46.11
C MET A 34 30.72 -37.96 45.60
N ARG A 35 29.38 -38.04 45.41
CA ARG A 35 28.34 -38.82 46.13
C ARG A 35 27.12 -39.17 45.25
N SER A 36 26.44 -40.27 45.63
CA SER A 36 25.22 -40.87 45.04
C SER A 36 23.95 -40.39 45.77
N THR A 37 22.87 -40.15 45.03
CA THR A 37 21.48 -40.08 45.56
C THR A 37 20.54 -40.89 44.65
N ALA A 38 19.67 -41.66 45.31
CA ALA A 38 18.82 -42.70 44.76
C ALA A 38 17.56 -42.18 44.02
N VAL A 39 17.03 -43.02 43.11
CA VAL A 39 15.74 -42.87 42.42
C VAL A 39 14.83 -44.06 42.77
N PRO A 40 13.52 -43.88 43.04
CA PRO A 40 12.59 -44.99 43.18
C PRO A 40 11.76 -45.28 41.92
N SER A 41 11.69 -46.58 41.61
CA SER A 41 10.54 -47.42 41.22
C SER A 41 9.54 -47.00 40.13
N SER A 42 9.42 -47.93 39.17
CA SER A 42 8.55 -48.03 37.99
C SER A 42 7.04 -48.14 38.27
N ILE A 43 6.23 -47.46 37.46
CA ILE A 43 4.79 -47.70 37.28
C ILE A 43 4.59 -48.40 35.93
N SER A 44 3.87 -49.53 35.96
CA SER A 44 3.46 -50.33 34.79
C SER A 44 2.12 -49.79 34.23
N LEU A 45 2.07 -49.52 32.92
CA LEU A 45 0.85 -49.17 32.18
C LEU A 45 0.67 -50.19 31.04
N GLY A 46 -0.49 -50.86 30.99
CA GLY A 46 -0.83 -51.89 30.02
C GLY A 46 -1.03 -51.36 28.58
N PRO A 47 -1.22 -52.25 27.59
CA PRO A 47 -1.18 -51.90 26.17
C PRO A 47 -2.46 -51.17 25.75
N ILE A 48 -2.39 -49.85 25.67
CA ILE A 48 -3.38 -49.05 24.92
C ILE A 48 -3.08 -49.28 23.44
N SER A 49 -4.04 -49.86 22.72
CA SER A 49 -3.92 -50.22 21.30
C SER A 49 -3.52 -49.01 20.46
N LEU A 50 -2.41 -49.15 19.71
CA LEU A 50 -1.84 -48.13 18.82
C LEU A 50 -2.86 -47.54 17.82
N ALA A 51 -3.92 -48.28 17.50
CA ALA A 51 -5.01 -47.85 16.61
C ALA A 51 -5.88 -46.72 17.20
N ALA A 52 -6.07 -46.67 18.53
CA ALA A 52 -6.87 -45.63 19.18
C ALA A 52 -6.12 -44.28 19.26
N VAL A 53 -4.79 -44.33 19.33
CA VAL A 53 -3.94 -43.12 19.35
C VAL A 53 -3.84 -42.49 17.94
N LEU A 54 -3.85 -43.30 16.87
CA LEU A 54 -3.77 -42.81 15.49
C LEU A 54 -5.07 -42.13 14.99
N LEU A 55 -6.24 -42.57 15.48
CA LEU A 55 -7.53 -41.92 15.16
C LEU A 55 -7.76 -40.63 15.98
N ALA A 56 -7.21 -40.55 17.19
CA ALA A 56 -7.29 -39.34 18.01
C ALA A 56 -6.36 -38.21 17.51
N THR A 57 -5.22 -38.55 16.89
CA THR A 57 -4.31 -37.55 16.30
C THR A 57 -4.80 -37.03 14.94
N LEU A 58 -5.55 -37.82 14.16
CA LEU A 58 -6.16 -37.34 12.91
C LEU A 58 -7.38 -36.42 13.14
N ALA A 59 -8.09 -36.57 14.26
CA ALA A 59 -9.24 -35.72 14.61
C ALA A 59 -8.83 -34.34 15.17
N LEU A 60 -7.61 -34.19 15.69
CA LEU A 60 -7.07 -32.91 16.17
C LEU A 60 -6.45 -32.03 15.05
N ALA A 61 -6.23 -32.57 13.85
CA ALA A 61 -5.66 -31.84 12.72
C ALA A 61 -6.71 -31.12 11.85
N CYS A 62 -8.00 -31.30 12.12
CA CYS A 62 -9.11 -30.68 11.38
C CYS A 62 -10.05 -29.87 12.30
N GLN A 63 -9.52 -29.12 13.27
CA GLN A 63 -10.30 -28.05 13.86
C GLN A 63 -10.19 -26.81 12.98
N PRO A 64 -11.28 -26.30 12.38
CA PRO A 64 -11.24 -24.99 11.76
C PRO A 64 -10.87 -24.01 12.87
N THR A 65 -9.69 -23.40 12.78
CA THR A 65 -9.44 -22.17 13.52
C THR A 65 -10.48 -21.19 13.06
N THR A 66 -11.53 -20.98 13.86
CA THR A 66 -12.40 -19.83 13.69
C THR A 66 -11.54 -18.62 13.98
N THR A 67 -10.86 -18.10 12.96
CA THR A 67 -10.16 -16.83 13.00
C THR A 67 -11.22 -15.80 13.37
N ARG A 68 -11.25 -15.38 14.65
CA ARG A 68 -12.17 -14.35 15.10
C ARG A 68 -11.75 -13.06 14.41
N ALA A 69 -12.61 -12.57 13.52
CA ALA A 69 -12.40 -11.31 12.83
C ALA A 69 -12.56 -10.10 13.79
N GLN A 70 -13.41 -10.23 14.80
CA GLN A 70 -13.55 -9.24 15.87
C GLN A 70 -12.46 -9.44 16.93
N VAL A 71 -11.84 -8.34 17.35
CA VAL A 71 -10.98 -8.37 18.53
C VAL A 71 -11.81 -8.23 19.80
N THR A 72 -11.29 -8.80 20.88
CA THR A 72 -11.89 -8.65 22.21
C THR A 72 -11.78 -7.21 22.71
N GLU A 73 -12.65 -6.79 23.63
CA GLU A 73 -12.52 -5.49 24.30
C GLU A 73 -11.14 -5.28 24.96
N GLN A 74 -10.53 -6.36 25.45
CA GLN A 74 -9.18 -6.34 26.01
C GLN A 74 -8.10 -6.06 24.95
N GLU A 75 -8.22 -6.64 23.76
CA GLU A 75 -7.35 -6.31 22.63
C GLU A 75 -7.59 -4.88 22.15
N ALA A 76 -8.84 -4.43 22.05
CA ALA A 76 -9.19 -3.06 21.65
C ALA A 76 -8.65 -2.02 22.65
N ALA A 77 -8.53 -2.34 23.94
CA ALA A 77 -7.91 -1.47 24.93
C ALA A 77 -6.42 -1.14 24.64
N GLN A 78 -5.74 -1.94 23.81
CA GLN A 78 -4.37 -1.66 23.39
C GLN A 78 -4.26 -0.38 22.54
N LEU A 79 -5.33 0.03 21.83
CA LEU A 79 -5.39 1.25 21.01
C LEU A 79 -5.24 2.55 21.82
N LYS A 80 -5.42 2.47 23.15
CA LYS A 80 -5.23 3.59 24.08
C LYS A 80 -3.88 3.55 24.81
N SER A 81 -3.07 2.52 24.57
CA SER A 81 -1.82 2.30 25.31
C SER A 81 -0.68 1.92 24.37
N ARG A 82 -0.40 0.63 24.18
CA ARG A 82 0.72 0.14 23.37
C ARG A 82 0.60 0.54 21.89
N LEU A 83 -0.63 0.58 21.38
CA LEU A 83 -0.93 0.97 20.02
C LEU A 83 -1.42 2.42 19.97
N THR A 84 -1.23 3.07 18.82
CA THR A 84 -1.91 4.33 18.47
C THR A 84 -3.40 4.05 18.25
N PRO A 85 -4.26 5.08 18.18
CA PRO A 85 -5.68 4.86 17.93
C PRO A 85 -5.99 4.16 16.60
N VAL A 86 -5.09 4.26 15.61
CA VAL A 86 -5.20 3.57 14.31
C VAL A 86 -4.58 2.17 14.30
N GLY A 87 -3.99 1.72 15.42
CA GLY A 87 -3.40 0.38 15.52
C GLY A 87 -1.89 0.30 15.25
N ALA A 88 -1.22 1.42 15.00
CA ALA A 88 0.23 1.48 14.84
C ALA A 88 0.96 1.25 16.17
N GLU A 89 2.21 0.84 16.14
CA GLU A 89 3.05 0.82 17.33
C GLU A 89 3.31 2.23 17.82
N ARG A 90 2.90 2.53 19.07
CA ARG A 90 3.07 3.88 19.63
C ARG A 90 4.52 4.23 19.91
N ALA A 91 5.31 3.27 20.36
CA ALA A 91 6.73 3.47 20.67
C ALA A 91 7.56 3.72 19.39
N GLY A 92 8.65 4.46 19.55
CA GLY A 92 9.69 4.56 18.52
C GLY A 92 10.37 3.21 18.29
N ASN A 93 11.27 3.13 17.30
CA ASN A 93 12.01 1.91 17.04
C ASN A 93 13.27 1.80 17.91
N ALA A 94 13.94 0.64 17.84
CA ALA A 94 15.03 0.32 18.75
C ALA A 94 16.29 1.17 18.54
N ASP A 95 16.57 1.58 17.30
CA ASP A 95 17.74 2.42 16.96
C ASP A 95 17.46 3.93 17.10
N GLY A 96 16.22 4.32 17.41
CA GLY A 96 15.78 5.70 17.63
C GLY A 96 15.59 6.52 16.36
N SER A 97 15.71 5.92 15.17
CA SER A 97 15.49 6.63 13.90
C SER A 97 14.01 6.90 13.58
N ILE A 98 13.09 6.07 14.10
CA ILE A 98 11.65 6.30 14.06
C ILE A 98 11.21 6.78 15.46
N PRO A 99 10.70 8.01 15.62
CA PRO A 99 10.28 8.52 16.92
C PRO A 99 9.00 7.84 17.42
N ALA A 100 8.72 7.99 18.72
CA ALA A 100 7.42 7.61 19.27
C ALA A 100 6.31 8.51 18.70
N TRP A 101 5.12 7.95 18.50
CA TRP A 101 3.95 8.72 18.11
C TRP A 101 3.41 9.49 19.32
N THR A 102 3.38 10.82 19.21
CA THR A 102 2.96 11.72 20.30
C THR A 102 1.67 12.49 20.00
N GLY A 103 0.89 12.05 19.02
CA GLY A 103 -0.36 12.73 18.61
C GLY A 103 -0.43 13.13 17.14
N GLY A 104 0.67 12.97 16.39
CA GLY A 104 0.79 13.51 15.04
C GLY A 104 0.91 15.03 15.02
N LEU A 105 0.84 15.60 13.83
CA LEU A 105 0.89 17.05 13.60
C LEU A 105 -0.50 17.56 13.23
N SER A 106 -1.05 18.41 14.09
CA SER A 106 -2.36 19.04 13.91
C SER A 106 -2.24 20.53 14.19
N ALA A 107 -2.76 21.35 13.29
CA ALA A 107 -2.84 22.79 13.40
C ALA A 107 -4.22 23.23 12.87
N PRO A 108 -5.30 22.96 13.64
CA PRO A 108 -6.66 23.23 13.19
C PRO A 108 -6.81 24.72 12.89
N GLY A 109 -7.40 25.00 11.73
CA GLY A 109 -7.54 26.34 11.20
C GLY A 109 -8.48 26.33 9.99
N PRO A 110 -8.61 27.45 9.27
CA PRO A 110 -9.33 27.45 8.00
C PRO A 110 -8.67 26.46 7.03
N VAL A 111 -9.50 25.78 6.24
CA VAL A 111 -9.02 24.87 5.19
C VAL A 111 -8.10 25.64 4.25
N ALA A 112 -6.94 25.06 3.94
CA ALA A 112 -5.98 25.69 3.04
C ALA A 112 -6.59 25.94 1.65
N THR A 113 -6.45 27.16 1.14
CA THR A 113 -6.92 27.59 -0.20
C THR A 113 -5.83 27.53 -1.27
N GLY A 114 -4.68 26.94 -0.95
CA GLY A 114 -3.52 26.75 -1.82
C GLY A 114 -2.71 25.54 -1.39
N PRO A 115 -1.52 25.30 -1.98
CA PRO A 115 -0.62 24.25 -1.53
C PRO A 115 -0.29 24.41 -0.04
N ARG A 116 -0.37 23.31 0.71
CA ARG A 116 0.00 23.34 2.13
C ARG A 116 1.52 23.46 2.27
N PRO A 117 2.03 24.33 3.15
CA PRO A 117 3.47 24.53 3.31
C PRO A 117 4.15 23.25 3.80
N ASP A 118 5.44 23.09 3.48
CA ASP A 118 6.30 22.05 4.06
C ASP A 118 6.75 22.49 5.46
N PRO A 119 6.28 21.84 6.55
CA PRO A 119 6.72 22.19 7.91
C PRO A 119 8.19 21.88 8.16
N PHE A 120 8.83 21.10 7.29
CA PHE A 120 10.23 20.67 7.37
C PHE A 120 11.09 21.28 6.25
N ALA A 121 10.66 22.40 5.66
CA ALA A 121 11.33 23.04 4.53
C ALA A 121 12.81 23.42 4.80
N ALA A 122 13.18 23.66 6.06
CA ALA A 122 14.53 24.04 6.45
C ALA A 122 15.46 22.84 6.74
N GLU A 123 14.92 21.62 6.77
CA GLU A 123 15.70 20.42 7.05
C GLU A 123 16.58 20.04 5.85
N LYS A 124 17.72 19.43 6.15
CA LYS A 124 18.65 18.87 5.16
C LYS A 124 18.59 17.34 5.22
N PRO A 125 18.90 16.64 4.10
CA PRO A 125 19.05 15.19 4.14
C PRO A 125 20.12 14.78 5.16
N LEU A 126 19.87 13.69 5.87
CA LEU A 126 20.85 12.98 6.70
C LEU A 126 21.91 12.30 5.83
N PHE A 127 21.46 11.68 4.74
CA PHE A 127 22.27 11.03 3.71
C PHE A 127 21.42 10.78 2.46
N SER A 128 22.06 10.32 1.38
CA SER A 128 21.37 9.94 0.15
C SER A 128 21.66 8.48 -0.19
N ILE A 129 20.63 7.75 -0.59
CA ILE A 129 20.74 6.44 -1.20
C ILE A 129 20.82 6.63 -2.72
N THR A 130 21.75 5.95 -3.37
CA THR A 130 22.10 6.07 -4.79
C THR A 130 22.36 4.69 -5.38
N ALA A 131 22.51 4.61 -6.71
CA ALA A 131 22.93 3.39 -7.41
C ALA A 131 24.21 2.73 -6.83
N LYS A 132 25.07 3.51 -6.15
CA LYS A 132 26.35 3.03 -5.59
C LYS A 132 26.21 2.32 -4.25
N ASN A 133 25.20 2.66 -3.44
CA ASN A 133 25.07 2.21 -2.05
C ASN A 133 23.69 1.65 -1.69
N PHE A 134 22.71 1.59 -2.60
CA PHE A 134 21.37 1.09 -2.28
C PHE A 134 21.37 -0.35 -1.72
N ARG A 135 22.36 -1.16 -2.09
CA ARG A 135 22.51 -2.53 -1.58
C ARG A 135 22.76 -2.59 -0.08
N ASP A 136 23.36 -1.53 0.50
CA ASP A 136 23.57 -1.42 1.95
C ASP A 136 22.25 -1.15 2.71
N TYR A 137 21.19 -0.77 1.98
CA TYR A 137 19.87 -0.43 2.50
C TYR A 137 18.76 -1.33 1.93
N ALA A 138 19.11 -2.44 1.27
CA ALA A 138 18.16 -3.25 0.49
C ALA A 138 16.96 -3.74 1.29
N ASP A 139 17.13 -4.02 2.59
CA ASP A 139 16.04 -4.49 3.47
C ASP A 139 15.03 -3.39 3.83
N ARG A 140 15.34 -2.12 3.52
CA ARG A 140 14.51 -0.94 3.79
C ARG A 140 13.93 -0.31 2.51
N LEU A 141 14.01 -1.02 1.38
CA LEU A 141 13.59 -0.55 0.06
C LEU A 141 12.61 -1.55 -0.60
N PRO A 142 11.57 -1.08 -1.31
CA PRO A 142 10.74 -1.96 -2.14
C PRO A 142 11.54 -2.47 -3.34
N GLU A 143 11.07 -3.54 -3.98
CA GLU A 143 11.78 -4.15 -5.13
C GLU A 143 11.83 -3.18 -6.31
N GLY A 144 10.76 -2.40 -6.53
CA GLY A 144 10.70 -1.35 -7.53
C GLY A 144 11.73 -0.25 -7.35
N ALA A 145 11.97 0.21 -6.12
CA ALA A 145 13.02 1.20 -5.86
C ALA A 145 14.42 0.62 -6.13
N LYS A 146 14.67 -0.65 -5.78
CA LYS A 146 15.93 -1.34 -6.11
C LYS A 146 16.13 -1.38 -7.62
N ARG A 147 15.08 -1.71 -8.39
CA ARG A 147 15.12 -1.73 -9.86
C ARG A 147 15.41 -0.35 -10.45
N LEU A 148 14.86 0.73 -9.88
CA LEU A 148 15.21 2.09 -10.30
C LEU A 148 16.69 2.39 -10.07
N PHE A 149 17.26 2.05 -8.91
CA PHE A 149 18.70 2.22 -8.65
C PHE A 149 19.60 1.42 -9.59
N GLU A 150 19.15 0.25 -10.05
CA GLU A 150 19.88 -0.58 -11.00
C GLU A 150 19.84 -0.02 -12.43
N ARG A 151 18.72 0.58 -12.81
CA ARG A 151 18.49 1.11 -14.16
C ARG A 151 19.03 2.52 -14.35
N ASP A 152 18.88 3.38 -13.35
CA ASP A 152 19.08 4.83 -13.46
C ASP A 152 20.20 5.30 -12.52
N ALA A 153 21.35 5.67 -13.10
CA ALA A 153 22.55 6.02 -12.34
C ALA A 153 22.45 7.33 -11.55
N ASP A 154 21.53 8.22 -11.95
CA ASP A 154 21.24 9.51 -11.32
C ASP A 154 20.02 9.47 -10.38
N TYR A 155 19.31 8.34 -10.30
CA TYR A 155 18.27 8.14 -9.29
C TYR A 155 18.88 8.16 -7.89
N ARG A 156 18.27 8.94 -7.01
CA ARG A 156 18.60 9.00 -5.59
C ARG A 156 17.36 9.10 -4.73
N MET A 157 17.47 8.63 -3.49
CA MET A 157 16.52 8.92 -2.42
C MET A 157 17.23 9.73 -1.35
N ASP A 158 16.82 10.97 -1.16
CA ASP A 158 17.34 11.84 -0.12
C ASP A 158 16.58 11.57 1.20
N ILE A 159 17.30 11.05 2.19
CA ILE A 159 16.74 10.56 3.45
C ILE A 159 16.80 11.65 4.51
N TYR A 160 15.66 11.94 5.13
CA TYR A 160 15.49 12.97 6.15
C TYR A 160 15.14 12.37 7.52
N PRO A 161 15.23 13.17 8.61
CA PRO A 161 14.71 12.75 9.90
C PRO A 161 13.23 12.35 9.81
N SER A 162 12.88 11.24 10.45
CA SER A 162 11.51 10.75 10.45
C SER A 162 10.63 11.56 11.38
N HIS A 163 9.45 11.95 10.89
CA HIS A 163 8.40 12.62 11.66
C HIS A 163 7.08 11.86 11.49
N ARG A 164 6.56 11.32 12.59
CA ARG A 164 5.25 10.65 12.62
C ARG A 164 4.14 11.70 12.72
N THR A 165 3.88 12.38 11.61
CA THR A 165 2.96 13.52 11.50
C THR A 165 1.50 13.12 11.31
N ALA A 166 1.23 11.88 10.93
CA ALA A 166 -0.13 11.39 10.76
C ALA A 166 -0.95 11.53 12.05
N ALA A 167 -2.10 12.17 11.87
CA ALA A 167 -3.16 12.35 12.86
C ALA A 167 -4.51 12.11 12.16
N ALA A 168 -5.57 11.97 12.94
CA ALA A 168 -6.95 12.03 12.50
C ALA A 168 -7.77 12.78 13.55
N PRO A 169 -8.95 13.34 13.18
CA PRO A 169 -9.87 13.90 14.15
C PRO A 169 -10.32 12.87 15.22
N GLU A 170 -10.57 13.32 16.45
CA GLU A 170 -10.89 12.43 17.59
C GLU A 170 -12.07 11.48 17.33
N TRP A 171 -13.09 11.95 16.62
CA TRP A 171 -14.25 11.13 16.29
C TRP A 171 -13.94 9.96 15.36
N VAL A 172 -12.89 10.08 14.54
CA VAL A 172 -12.38 8.97 13.72
C VAL A 172 -11.78 7.93 14.64
N TYR A 173 -10.95 8.34 15.61
CA TYR A 173 -10.38 7.44 16.62
C TYR A 173 -11.43 6.73 17.47
N ASP A 174 -12.48 7.46 17.88
CA ASP A 174 -13.62 6.88 18.59
C ASP A 174 -14.31 5.79 17.75
N ASN A 175 -14.55 6.07 16.46
CA ASN A 175 -15.13 5.09 15.54
C ASN A 175 -14.21 3.91 15.29
N ILE A 176 -12.89 4.10 15.16
CA ILE A 176 -11.92 3.00 15.00
C ILE A 176 -11.98 2.07 16.22
N ARG A 177 -12.02 2.63 17.42
CA ARG A 177 -12.17 1.84 18.65
C ARG A 177 -13.46 1.05 18.67
N LEU A 178 -14.58 1.64 18.23
CA LEU A 178 -15.85 0.90 18.10
C LEU A 178 -15.75 -0.19 17.03
N ASN A 179 -15.18 0.13 15.87
CA ASN A 179 -15.01 -0.78 14.74
C ASN A 179 -14.20 -2.01 15.13
N ALA A 180 -13.16 -1.85 15.96
CA ALA A 180 -12.34 -2.96 16.45
C ALA A 180 -13.16 -4.15 17.00
N THR A 181 -14.31 -3.88 17.66
CA THR A 181 -15.13 -4.93 18.28
C THR A 181 -16.42 -5.27 17.52
N ARG A 182 -16.84 -4.44 16.55
CA ARG A 182 -18.08 -4.65 15.78
C ARG A 182 -17.87 -5.02 14.32
N ALA A 183 -16.78 -4.58 13.70
CA ALA A 183 -16.49 -4.82 12.30
C ALA A 183 -16.30 -6.31 12.04
N ARG A 184 -16.79 -6.79 10.91
CA ARG A 184 -16.74 -8.19 10.53
C ARG A 184 -16.77 -8.36 9.01
N PRO A 185 -16.28 -9.48 8.49
CA PRO A 185 -16.52 -9.87 7.11
C PRO A 185 -18.01 -9.86 6.78
N ALA A 186 -18.34 -9.49 5.56
CA ALA A 186 -19.66 -9.75 5.04
C ALA A 186 -19.96 -11.28 5.03
N PRO A 187 -21.22 -11.71 5.17
CA PRO A 187 -21.62 -13.12 5.10
C PRO A 187 -21.12 -13.85 3.84
N GLU A 188 -20.96 -13.13 2.74
CA GLU A 188 -20.46 -13.65 1.47
C GLU A 188 -18.94 -13.93 1.49
N GLY A 189 -18.20 -13.34 2.46
CA GLY A 189 -16.76 -13.47 2.65
C GLY A 189 -16.04 -12.12 2.70
N ILE A 190 -14.88 -12.07 3.37
CA ILE A 190 -14.13 -10.83 3.56
C ILE A 190 -13.62 -10.24 2.24
N ALA A 191 -13.31 -11.07 1.24
CA ALA A 191 -12.91 -10.61 -0.09
C ALA A 191 -13.99 -9.75 -0.78
N TYR A 192 -15.25 -9.94 -0.40
CA TYR A 192 -16.39 -9.29 -1.05
C TYR A 192 -16.90 -8.06 -0.32
N GLY A 193 -16.69 -7.95 1.00
CA GLY A 193 -17.20 -6.83 1.77
C GLY A 193 -16.94 -6.89 3.28
N VAL A 194 -17.20 -5.75 3.93
CA VAL A 194 -17.18 -5.58 5.38
C VAL A 194 -18.51 -5.05 5.88
N GLU A 195 -18.91 -5.45 7.09
CA GLU A 195 -20.11 -4.98 7.77
C GLU A 195 -19.79 -4.45 9.17
N GLY A 196 -20.69 -3.62 9.70
CA GLY A 196 -20.63 -3.14 11.08
C GLY A 196 -19.65 -2.00 11.32
N ALA A 197 -18.80 -1.64 10.36
CA ALA A 197 -17.86 -0.52 10.47
C ALA A 197 -18.44 0.78 9.88
N VAL A 198 -18.03 1.93 10.44
CA VAL A 198 -18.32 3.28 9.91
C VAL A 198 -17.29 4.27 10.44
N GLY A 199 -17.01 5.36 9.71
CA GLY A 199 -16.33 6.56 10.22
C GLY A 199 -14.88 6.38 10.67
N GLY A 200 -14.22 5.30 10.30
CA GLY A 200 -12.85 4.95 10.67
C GLY A 200 -12.47 3.59 10.08
N ILE A 201 -11.19 3.22 10.07
CA ILE A 201 -10.77 1.90 9.56
C ILE A 201 -11.50 0.76 10.30
N PRO A 202 -11.82 -0.35 9.61
CA PRO A 202 -12.57 -1.47 10.20
C PRO A 202 -11.75 -2.33 11.17
N PHE A 203 -10.48 -2.62 10.86
CA PHE A 203 -9.68 -3.63 11.56
C PHE A 203 -8.34 -3.07 12.06
N PRO A 204 -8.31 -2.20 13.08
CA PRO A 204 -7.05 -1.58 13.56
C PRO A 204 -6.03 -2.59 14.11
N ILE A 205 -6.43 -3.83 14.38
CA ILE A 205 -5.53 -4.94 14.76
C ILE A 205 -5.80 -6.09 13.79
N PRO A 206 -5.32 -6.02 12.53
CA PRO A 206 -5.71 -6.98 11.51
C PRO A 206 -5.14 -8.37 11.83
N LYS A 207 -5.89 -9.40 11.45
CA LYS A 207 -5.52 -10.81 11.63
C LYS A 207 -5.05 -11.47 10.32
N ASP A 208 -5.32 -10.85 9.19
CA ASP A 208 -5.01 -11.36 7.85
C ASP A 208 -4.79 -10.21 6.84
N GLY A 209 -4.45 -10.56 5.60
CA GLY A 209 -4.16 -9.58 4.55
C GLY A 209 -5.39 -8.83 4.07
N PHE A 210 -6.56 -9.48 4.01
CA PHE A 210 -7.80 -8.83 3.62
C PHE A 210 -8.21 -7.73 4.61
N GLN A 211 -8.05 -7.96 5.91
CA GLN A 211 -8.32 -6.94 6.93
C GLN A 211 -7.41 -5.72 6.77
N ALA A 212 -6.13 -5.93 6.48
CA ALA A 212 -5.20 -4.85 6.19
C ALA A 212 -5.58 -4.08 4.90
N MET A 213 -6.00 -4.79 3.84
CA MET A 213 -6.46 -4.18 2.60
C MET A 213 -7.77 -3.40 2.77
N TRP A 214 -8.71 -3.87 3.59
CA TRP A 214 -9.92 -3.10 3.92
C TRP A 214 -9.60 -1.83 4.71
N ASN A 215 -8.59 -1.84 5.58
CA ASN A 215 -8.13 -0.61 6.21
C ASN A 215 -7.56 0.39 5.19
N HIS A 216 -6.88 -0.09 4.15
CA HIS A 216 -6.38 0.77 3.08
C HIS A 216 -7.53 1.39 2.26
N LEU A 217 -8.47 0.58 1.79
CA LEU A 217 -9.63 1.06 1.01
C LEU A 217 -10.51 2.03 1.80
N LEU A 218 -10.62 1.83 3.11
CA LEU A 218 -11.40 2.64 4.04
C LEU A 218 -10.52 3.51 4.93
N ALA A 219 -9.34 3.92 4.45
CA ALA A 219 -8.48 4.87 5.16
C ALA A 219 -9.11 6.27 5.17
N PHE A 220 -8.68 7.11 6.11
CA PHE A 220 -9.30 8.43 6.30
C PHE A 220 -8.82 9.45 5.27
N TRP A 221 -9.74 9.87 4.39
CA TRP A 221 -9.54 10.94 3.40
C TRP A 221 -10.25 12.26 3.74
N GLY A 222 -11.05 12.27 4.80
CA GLY A 222 -12.08 13.28 5.06
C GLY A 222 -13.49 12.81 4.66
N PRO A 223 -14.55 13.57 4.97
CA PRO A 223 -15.93 13.22 4.61
C PRO A 223 -16.25 13.49 3.13
N ALA A 224 -15.57 14.47 2.53
CA ALA A 224 -15.65 14.81 1.12
C ALA A 224 -14.42 15.64 0.71
N ARG A 225 -14.14 15.69 -0.59
CA ARG A 225 -13.09 16.53 -1.15
C ARG A 225 -13.44 17.06 -2.53
N GLU A 226 -12.76 18.15 -2.88
CA GLU A 226 -12.66 18.63 -4.25
C GLU A 226 -11.18 18.86 -4.59
N VAL A 227 -10.79 18.47 -5.80
CA VAL A 227 -9.42 18.67 -6.28
C VAL A 227 -9.43 18.71 -7.81
N THR A 228 -8.59 19.56 -8.41
CA THR A 228 -8.25 19.41 -9.84
C THR A 228 -6.93 18.67 -9.92
N VAL A 229 -6.91 17.58 -10.69
CA VAL A 229 -5.72 16.76 -10.91
C VAL A 229 -5.44 16.61 -12.39
N SER A 230 -4.18 16.35 -12.68
CA SER A 230 -3.68 16.02 -14.00
C SER A 230 -2.91 14.71 -13.94
N THR A 231 -2.86 14.02 -15.08
CA THR A 231 -1.96 12.87 -15.29
C THR A 231 -0.97 13.21 -16.39
N TYR A 232 0.30 12.98 -16.10
CA TYR A 232 1.40 13.13 -17.06
C TYR A 232 2.03 11.77 -17.29
N VAL A 233 2.46 11.51 -18.52
CA VAL A 233 3.18 10.30 -18.90
C VAL A 233 4.53 10.71 -19.44
N VAL A 234 5.56 9.97 -19.06
CA VAL A 234 6.92 10.10 -19.59
C VAL A 234 7.29 8.75 -20.18
N PRO A 235 7.15 8.57 -21.51
CA PRO A 235 7.53 7.35 -22.19
C PRO A 235 9.04 7.14 -22.18
N ALA A 236 9.50 5.98 -22.70
CA ALA A 236 10.92 5.63 -22.72
C ALA A 236 11.82 6.62 -23.49
N ASP A 237 11.27 7.38 -24.43
CA ASP A 237 11.99 8.44 -25.14
C ASP A 237 12.20 9.71 -24.28
N GLY A 238 11.46 9.85 -23.19
CA GLY A 238 11.54 10.92 -22.22
C GLY A 238 10.67 12.14 -22.52
N VAL A 239 9.81 12.09 -23.54
CA VAL A 239 8.95 13.21 -23.91
C VAL A 239 7.78 13.29 -22.93
N VAL A 240 7.68 14.39 -22.17
CA VAL A 240 6.58 14.58 -21.23
C VAL A 240 5.29 14.89 -21.97
N GLU A 241 4.25 14.12 -21.69
CA GLU A 241 2.91 14.30 -22.25
C GLU A 241 1.89 14.49 -21.12
N LYS A 242 1.02 15.50 -21.23
CA LYS A 242 -0.15 15.62 -20.34
C LYS A 242 -1.27 14.75 -20.92
N ALA A 243 -1.45 13.57 -20.34
CA ALA A 243 -2.40 12.57 -20.82
C ALA A 243 -3.86 12.93 -20.48
N SER A 244 -4.10 13.46 -19.28
CA SER A 244 -5.43 13.88 -18.84
C SER A 244 -5.39 15.01 -17.81
N GLY A 245 -6.55 15.62 -17.57
CA GLY A 245 -6.79 16.43 -16.38
C GLY A 245 -8.28 16.64 -16.13
N TYR A 246 -8.69 16.49 -14.88
CA TYR A 246 -10.08 16.55 -14.48
C TYR A 246 -10.25 17.22 -13.12
N ARG A 247 -11.39 17.87 -12.92
CA ARG A 247 -11.88 18.24 -11.59
C ARG A 247 -12.58 17.02 -11.00
N GLU A 248 -12.09 16.55 -9.87
CA GLU A 248 -12.72 15.55 -9.03
C GLU A 248 -13.54 16.23 -7.93
N ILE A 249 -14.79 15.79 -7.80
CA ILE A 249 -15.62 16.02 -6.63
C ILE A 249 -15.96 14.65 -6.04
N ALA A 250 -15.67 14.47 -4.76
CA ALA A 250 -15.65 13.17 -4.11
C ALA A 250 -16.35 13.24 -2.75
N ASP A 251 -17.25 12.29 -2.49
CA ASP A 251 -17.87 12.09 -1.19
C ASP A 251 -17.54 10.69 -0.67
N PHE A 252 -17.32 10.62 0.64
CA PHE A 252 -17.14 9.37 1.37
C PHE A 252 -18.31 9.17 2.33
N PRO A 253 -19.46 8.62 1.89
CA PRO A 253 -20.61 8.38 2.77
C PRO A 253 -20.27 7.62 4.06
N TYR A 254 -19.29 6.72 3.99
CA TYR A 254 -18.75 6.00 5.15
C TYR A 254 -18.20 6.91 6.26
N TYR A 255 -17.79 8.13 5.93
CA TYR A 255 -17.23 9.14 6.82
C TYR A 255 -18.17 10.32 7.11
N TYR A 256 -19.45 10.25 6.73
CA TYR A 256 -20.43 11.23 7.15
C TYR A 256 -20.61 11.20 8.68
N ARG A 257 -20.77 12.38 9.29
CA ARG A 257 -20.71 12.54 10.75
C ARG A 257 -21.83 11.84 11.51
N ASP A 258 -22.99 11.76 10.88
CA ASP A 258 -24.21 11.15 11.38
C ASP A 258 -24.42 9.72 10.85
N ALA A 259 -23.47 9.19 10.07
CA ALA A 259 -23.55 7.83 9.57
C ALA A 259 -23.40 6.80 10.69
N THR A 260 -24.36 5.89 10.75
CA THR A 260 -24.28 4.58 11.39
C THR A 260 -23.93 3.50 10.36
N PRO A 261 -23.49 2.29 10.80
CA PRO A 261 -23.22 1.16 9.89
C PRO A 261 -24.36 0.82 8.93
N ASP A 262 -25.61 1.12 9.29
CA ASP A 262 -26.79 0.78 8.50
C ASP A 262 -27.32 1.95 7.64
N SER A 263 -26.70 3.13 7.71
CA SER A 263 -27.28 4.37 7.15
C SER A 263 -26.55 4.98 5.96
N TYR A 264 -25.24 4.72 5.78
CA TYR A 264 -24.49 5.28 4.65
C TYR A 264 -24.80 4.60 3.30
N GLY A 265 -25.57 3.52 3.33
CA GLY A 265 -26.00 2.77 2.15
C GLY A 265 -24.92 1.80 1.64
N GLY A 266 -25.06 1.38 0.38
CA GLY A 266 -24.20 0.36 -0.21
C GLY A 266 -22.84 0.82 -0.73
N TYR A 267 -22.56 2.13 -0.71
CA TYR A 267 -21.40 2.72 -1.40
C TYR A 267 -20.58 3.59 -0.44
N TYR A 268 -19.29 3.31 -0.31
CA TYR A 268 -18.41 4.02 0.62
C TYR A 268 -17.72 5.23 0.00
N PHE A 269 -17.63 5.28 -1.33
CA PHE A 269 -16.95 6.34 -2.08
C PHE A 269 -17.69 6.63 -3.38
N LYS A 270 -18.00 7.90 -3.62
CA LYS A 270 -18.68 8.40 -4.82
C LYS A 270 -17.85 9.52 -5.44
N THR A 271 -17.56 9.41 -6.73
CA THR A 271 -16.78 10.42 -7.45
C THR A 271 -17.53 10.95 -8.65
N LEU A 272 -17.38 12.25 -8.90
CA LEU A 272 -17.72 12.92 -10.14
C LEU A 272 -16.43 13.53 -10.70
N HIS A 273 -16.00 13.06 -11.86
CA HIS A 273 -14.90 13.61 -12.64
C HIS A 273 -15.45 14.43 -13.79
N LEU A 274 -14.91 15.63 -13.97
CA LEU A 274 -15.24 16.52 -15.09
C LEU A 274 -13.93 16.87 -15.79
N ALA A 275 -13.78 16.45 -17.04
CA ALA A 275 -12.56 16.69 -17.79
C ALA A 275 -12.36 18.19 -18.05
N VAL A 276 -11.16 18.66 -17.72
CA VAL A 276 -10.70 20.05 -17.95
C VAL A 276 -9.48 20.11 -18.88
N ALA A 277 -8.82 18.97 -19.13
CA ALA A 277 -7.72 18.84 -20.07
C ALA A 277 -7.59 17.37 -20.58
N PRO A 278 -6.97 17.15 -21.76
CA PRO A 278 -6.67 18.13 -22.79
C PRO A 278 -7.96 18.73 -23.40
N ALA A 279 -7.82 19.79 -24.22
CA ALA A 279 -8.96 20.52 -24.78
C ALA A 279 -9.96 19.62 -25.54
N SER A 280 -9.50 18.53 -26.14
CA SER A 280 -10.33 17.55 -26.85
C SER A 280 -11.26 16.74 -25.93
N ARG A 281 -10.93 16.61 -24.65
CA ARG A 281 -11.74 15.87 -23.65
C ARG A 281 -12.66 16.76 -22.84
N VAL A 282 -12.52 18.09 -22.93
CA VAL A 282 -13.36 19.03 -22.16
C VAL A 282 -14.84 18.79 -22.46
N GLY A 283 -15.64 18.66 -21.40
CA GLY A 283 -17.05 18.29 -21.48
C GLY A 283 -17.31 16.79 -21.25
N GLU A 284 -16.27 15.95 -21.22
CA GLU A 284 -16.38 14.61 -20.65
C GLU A 284 -16.70 14.68 -19.16
N GLY A 285 -17.57 13.78 -18.72
CA GLY A 285 -17.82 13.59 -17.31
C GLY A 285 -18.01 12.12 -16.97
N TYR A 286 -17.50 11.72 -15.81
CA TYR A 286 -17.55 10.36 -15.32
C TYR A 286 -18.05 10.36 -13.88
N LEU A 287 -18.97 9.46 -13.56
CA LEU A 287 -19.57 9.33 -12.24
C LEU A 287 -19.44 7.89 -11.79
N ASN A 288 -18.79 7.64 -10.65
CA ASN A 288 -18.56 6.29 -10.12
C ASN A 288 -18.99 6.17 -8.67
N TRP A 289 -19.62 5.05 -8.34
CA TRP A 289 -19.94 4.67 -6.97
C TRP A 289 -19.32 3.32 -6.63
N GLN A 290 -18.50 3.31 -5.59
CA GLN A 290 -17.74 2.16 -5.14
C GLN A 290 -18.46 1.42 -4.02
N PRO A 291 -18.83 0.15 -4.24
CA PRO A 291 -19.63 -0.60 -3.28
C PRO A 291 -18.79 -1.06 -2.10
N ILE A 292 -19.38 -1.05 -0.89
CA ILE A 292 -18.77 -1.64 0.30
C ILE A 292 -18.85 -3.18 0.28
N ASN A 293 -19.82 -3.72 -0.47
CA ASN A 293 -19.99 -5.15 -0.71
C ASN A 293 -20.35 -5.40 -2.17
N ILE A 294 -19.39 -5.94 -2.94
CA ILE A 294 -19.51 -6.16 -4.39
C ILE A 294 -20.50 -7.28 -4.77
N ARG A 295 -20.98 -8.08 -3.80
CA ARG A 295 -21.99 -9.12 -4.03
C ARG A 295 -23.42 -8.64 -3.80
N ARG A 296 -23.60 -7.47 -3.19
CA ARG A 296 -24.90 -6.83 -2.94
C ARG A 296 -25.14 -5.61 -3.81
N HIS A 297 -24.07 -4.92 -4.19
CA HIS A 297 -24.12 -3.73 -5.02
C HIS A 297 -23.02 -3.82 -6.08
N ASP A 298 -23.40 -3.54 -7.33
CA ASP A 298 -22.42 -3.44 -8.42
C ASP A 298 -21.61 -2.15 -8.28
N PHE A 299 -20.37 -2.14 -8.76
CA PHE A 299 -19.72 -0.89 -9.12
C PHE A 299 -20.56 -0.15 -10.16
N ALA A 300 -21.02 1.04 -9.81
CA ALA A 300 -21.95 1.79 -10.64
C ALA A 300 -21.22 2.94 -11.31
N ALA A 301 -21.18 2.93 -12.64
CA ALA A 301 -20.51 3.94 -13.44
C ALA A 301 -21.43 4.54 -14.50
N TRP A 302 -21.26 5.83 -14.74
CA TRP A 302 -21.92 6.56 -15.81
C TRP A 302 -20.95 7.50 -16.50
N ARG A 303 -21.13 7.69 -17.80
CA ARG A 303 -20.32 8.61 -18.60
C ARG A 303 -21.17 9.57 -19.41
N LEU A 304 -20.62 10.76 -19.59
CA LEU A 304 -21.06 11.80 -20.50
C LEU A 304 -19.92 12.07 -21.48
N LEU A 305 -20.19 11.99 -22.77
CA LEU A 305 -19.22 12.29 -23.82
C LEU A 305 -19.38 13.74 -24.32
N PRO A 306 -18.32 14.36 -24.88
CA PRO A 306 -18.40 15.71 -25.42
C PRO A 306 -19.48 15.80 -26.51
N GLY A 307 -20.30 16.84 -26.43
CA GLY A 307 -21.38 17.07 -27.40
C GLY A 307 -22.59 16.14 -27.25
N GLU A 308 -22.54 15.13 -26.36
CA GLU A 308 -23.74 14.39 -25.99
C GLU A 308 -24.51 15.14 -24.89
N HIS A 309 -25.85 15.12 -24.97
CA HIS A 309 -26.73 15.70 -23.95
C HIS A 309 -27.33 14.65 -23.02
N ARG A 310 -26.90 13.38 -23.14
CA ARG A 310 -27.46 12.25 -22.41
C ARG A 310 -26.34 11.45 -21.76
N VAL A 311 -26.51 11.21 -20.46
CA VAL A 311 -25.65 10.31 -19.71
C VAL A 311 -25.99 8.86 -20.03
N ARG A 312 -24.96 8.01 -20.14
CA ARG A 312 -25.13 6.57 -20.35
C ARG A 312 -24.49 5.82 -19.21
N LYS A 313 -25.09 4.68 -18.83
CA LYS A 313 -24.42 3.72 -17.94
C LYS A 313 -23.14 3.26 -18.63
N ALA A 314 -22.02 3.38 -17.95
CA ALA A 314 -20.73 2.88 -18.41
C ALA A 314 -20.54 1.44 -17.92
N PRO A 315 -19.76 0.60 -18.62
CA PRO A 315 -19.27 -0.63 -18.01
C PRO A 315 -18.47 -0.29 -16.74
N ALA A 316 -18.43 -1.23 -15.79
CA ALA A 316 -17.47 -1.16 -14.71
C ALA A 316 -16.07 -1.31 -15.34
N ILE A 317 -15.35 -0.21 -15.50
CA ILE A 317 -13.93 -0.22 -15.82
C ILE A 317 -13.23 -0.32 -14.46
N SER A 318 -12.64 -1.48 -14.18
CA SER A 318 -12.08 -1.83 -12.87
C SER A 318 -11.01 -2.90 -13.03
N TYR A 319 -10.28 -3.22 -11.95
CA TYR A 319 -9.23 -4.24 -11.94
C TYR A 319 -8.11 -3.91 -12.94
N ASP A 320 -7.74 -4.89 -13.75
CA ASP A 320 -6.59 -4.91 -14.64
C ASP A 320 -6.78 -4.15 -15.96
N VAL A 321 -7.95 -3.52 -16.14
CA VAL A 321 -8.24 -2.73 -17.35
C VAL A 321 -7.26 -1.56 -17.43
N PRO A 322 -6.54 -1.38 -18.57
CA PRO A 322 -5.62 -0.27 -18.74
C PRO A 322 -6.32 1.10 -18.60
N ASP A 323 -5.74 1.97 -17.77
CA ASP A 323 -6.26 3.31 -17.53
C ASP A 323 -5.93 4.23 -18.71
N THR A 324 -6.98 4.70 -19.38
CA THR A 324 -6.87 5.61 -20.52
C THR A 324 -6.46 7.04 -20.16
N ASP A 325 -6.55 7.43 -18.89
CA ASP A 325 -6.08 8.72 -18.38
C ASP A 325 -4.56 8.72 -18.14
N ALA A 326 -3.96 7.54 -18.01
CA ALA A 326 -2.51 7.34 -17.89
C ALA A 326 -1.88 6.73 -19.15
N ALA A 327 -2.57 6.78 -20.30
CA ALA A 327 -2.14 6.17 -21.56
C ALA A 327 -1.76 4.68 -21.44
N GLY A 328 -2.38 3.95 -20.52
CA GLY A 328 -2.14 2.53 -20.27
C GLY A 328 -0.90 2.19 -19.42
N TYR A 329 -0.17 3.19 -18.89
CA TYR A 329 0.95 2.96 -17.96
C TYR A 329 0.52 2.40 -16.61
N MET A 330 -0.75 2.54 -16.26
CA MET A 330 -1.35 1.92 -15.07
C MET A 330 -2.69 1.27 -15.43
N SER A 331 -3.14 0.34 -14.59
CA SER A 331 -4.50 -0.21 -14.61
C SER A 331 -5.43 0.55 -13.64
N GLU A 332 -6.75 0.39 -13.81
CA GLU A 332 -7.75 1.04 -12.95
C GLU A 332 -7.60 0.69 -11.46
N ASP A 333 -7.09 -0.49 -11.15
CA ASP A 333 -6.83 -0.90 -9.78
C ASP A 333 -5.51 -0.37 -9.19
N GLU A 334 -4.70 0.37 -9.96
CA GLU A 334 -3.47 1.01 -9.48
C GLU A 334 -3.71 2.46 -9.01
N TYR A 335 -4.93 2.98 -9.17
CA TYR A 335 -5.34 4.23 -8.50
C TYR A 335 -5.12 4.10 -7.00
N TYR A 336 -4.55 5.14 -6.37
CA TYR A 336 -4.21 5.09 -4.94
C TYR A 336 -3.26 3.92 -4.56
N ILE A 337 -2.43 3.47 -5.52
CA ILE A 337 -1.48 2.33 -5.45
C ILE A 337 -2.19 0.99 -5.49
N PHE A 338 -3.33 0.87 -4.82
CA PHE A 338 -4.28 -0.21 -5.01
C PHE A 338 -5.71 0.29 -4.77
N PHE A 339 -6.65 -0.03 -5.65
CA PHE A 339 -8.04 0.35 -5.48
C PHE A 339 -9.01 -0.63 -6.15
N GLY A 340 -10.23 -0.72 -5.62
CA GLY A 340 -11.28 -1.59 -6.16
C GLY A 340 -11.52 -2.86 -5.34
N GLY A 341 -12.09 -3.88 -5.99
CA GLY A 341 -12.49 -5.13 -5.36
C GLY A 341 -11.29 -5.97 -4.90
N LEU A 342 -11.45 -6.67 -3.78
CA LEU A 342 -10.40 -7.54 -3.23
C LEU A 342 -10.53 -9.00 -3.69
N ASP A 343 -11.53 -9.32 -4.52
CA ASP A 343 -11.91 -10.68 -4.90
C ASP A 343 -11.04 -11.32 -5.99
N HIS A 344 -10.18 -10.54 -6.66
CA HIS A 344 -9.20 -11.06 -7.60
C HIS A 344 -7.98 -11.69 -6.92
N TYR A 345 -7.72 -11.40 -5.63
CA TYR A 345 -6.49 -11.80 -4.97
C TYR A 345 -6.73 -12.51 -3.64
N ASP A 346 -5.88 -13.50 -3.35
CA ASP A 346 -5.67 -14.03 -2.02
C ASP A 346 -4.63 -13.17 -1.29
N PHE A 347 -5.10 -12.33 -0.36
CA PHE A 347 -4.23 -11.43 0.40
C PHE A 347 -3.68 -12.06 1.68
N LYS A 348 -2.36 -12.03 1.82
CA LYS A 348 -1.61 -12.50 2.99
C LYS A 348 -0.90 -11.34 3.68
N LEU A 349 -1.14 -11.20 4.99
CA LEU A 349 -0.36 -10.30 5.84
C LEU A 349 1.00 -10.93 6.13
N VAL A 350 2.08 -10.33 5.61
CA VAL A 350 3.45 -10.82 5.81
C VAL A 350 3.98 -10.36 7.17
N GLY A 351 3.69 -9.12 7.55
CA GLY A 351 4.12 -8.54 8.82
C GLY A 351 4.41 -7.05 8.68
N LYS A 352 5.31 -6.53 9.52
CA LYS A 352 5.79 -5.15 9.44
C LYS A 352 7.25 -5.09 9.02
N ALA A 353 7.61 -4.01 8.35
CA ALA A 353 8.98 -3.66 8.00
C ALA A 353 9.25 -2.18 8.27
N GLU A 354 10.51 -1.81 8.49
CA GLU A 354 10.95 -0.42 8.47
C GLU A 354 11.43 -0.08 7.06
N MET A 355 10.85 0.93 6.42
CA MET A 355 11.14 1.26 5.02
C MET A 355 11.28 2.76 4.82
N PHE A 356 12.12 3.17 3.87
CA PHE A 356 12.21 4.56 3.45
C PHE A 356 11.04 4.87 2.52
N VAL A 357 10.13 5.73 2.97
CA VAL A 357 8.88 6.05 2.27
C VAL A 357 8.83 7.54 1.90
N PRO A 358 8.17 7.95 0.80
CA PRO A 358 8.03 9.35 0.43
C PRO A 358 7.00 9.99 1.37
N TYR A 359 7.49 10.62 2.45
CA TYR A 359 6.66 11.14 3.53
C TYR A 359 6.81 12.64 3.70
N ASN A 360 5.76 13.30 4.20
CA ASN A 360 5.74 14.75 4.39
C ASN A 360 6.15 15.51 3.12
N ASN A 361 5.70 15.06 1.94
CA ASN A 361 6.16 15.59 0.64
C ASN A 361 5.51 16.92 0.25
N ASN A 362 5.08 17.73 1.21
CA ASN A 362 4.38 19.00 0.96
C ASN A 362 5.16 19.96 0.02
N ARG A 363 6.50 19.93 0.06
CA ARG A 363 7.37 20.71 -0.84
C ARG A 363 7.11 20.42 -2.33
N LEU A 364 6.71 19.20 -2.65
CA LEU A 364 6.42 18.75 -4.00
C LEU A 364 5.36 19.66 -4.61
N TYR A 365 4.27 19.89 -3.87
CA TYR A 365 3.07 20.59 -4.32
C TYR A 365 3.22 22.11 -4.38
N ALA A 366 4.27 22.65 -3.75
CA ALA A 366 4.61 24.06 -3.83
C ALA A 366 5.34 24.43 -5.13
N LYS A 367 5.72 23.45 -5.95
CA LYS A 367 6.48 23.62 -7.18
C LYS A 367 5.64 23.29 -8.42
N PRO A 368 5.94 23.88 -9.60
CA PRO A 368 5.29 23.51 -10.85
C PRO A 368 5.59 22.06 -11.23
N VAL A 369 4.66 21.41 -11.94
CA VAL A 369 4.78 20.01 -12.37
C VAL A 369 6.06 19.72 -13.17
N THR A 370 6.55 20.70 -13.94
CA THR A 370 7.77 20.57 -14.75
C THR A 370 9.03 20.36 -13.93
N GLU A 371 9.02 20.73 -12.64
CA GLU A 371 10.15 20.45 -11.74
C GLU A 371 10.09 19.03 -11.15
N MET A 372 8.98 18.32 -11.29
CA MET A 372 8.77 16.97 -10.72
C MET A 372 9.20 15.87 -11.69
N LEU A 373 9.14 16.15 -12.99
CA LEU A 373 9.27 15.17 -14.06
C LEU A 373 10.72 15.14 -14.57
N GLY A 374 11.41 14.03 -14.33
CA GLY A 374 12.68 13.70 -14.98
C GLY A 374 12.47 12.77 -16.17
N ARG A 375 13.55 12.48 -16.91
CA ARG A 375 13.48 11.67 -18.14
C ARG A 375 13.07 10.22 -17.89
N THR A 376 13.60 9.58 -16.86
CA THR A 376 13.36 8.15 -16.57
C THR A 376 12.80 7.90 -15.17
N HIS A 377 12.94 8.87 -14.27
CA HIS A 377 12.42 8.86 -12.91
C HIS A 377 12.00 10.27 -12.47
N PRO A 378 11.16 10.41 -11.42
CA PRO A 378 10.87 11.72 -10.85
C PRO A 378 12.13 12.45 -10.39
N ASN A 379 12.10 13.78 -10.41
CA ASN A 379 13.20 14.61 -9.92
C ASN A 379 13.41 14.35 -8.41
N PRO A 380 14.58 13.81 -7.99
CA PRO A 380 14.83 13.52 -6.59
C PRO A 380 14.78 14.75 -5.67
N ASP A 381 15.11 15.94 -6.19
CA ASP A 381 15.06 17.19 -5.41
C ASP A 381 13.65 17.59 -4.98
N ALA A 382 12.62 17.04 -5.62
CA ALA A 382 11.23 17.24 -5.25
C ALA A 382 10.76 16.33 -4.12
N LEU A 383 11.49 15.23 -3.87
CA LEU A 383 11.08 14.17 -2.98
C LEU A 383 11.85 14.22 -1.66
N ARG A 384 11.16 13.79 -0.61
CA ARG A 384 11.68 13.65 0.74
C ARG A 384 11.31 12.24 1.20
N TYR A 385 12.31 11.48 1.60
CA TYR A 385 12.10 10.13 2.12
C TYR A 385 12.41 10.10 3.61
N GLU A 386 11.58 9.40 4.36
CA GLU A 386 11.74 9.21 5.80
C GLU A 386 11.63 7.72 6.12
N LEU A 387 12.28 7.26 7.19
CA LEU A 387 12.11 5.88 7.64
C LEU A 387 10.81 5.77 8.44
N HIS A 388 9.90 4.92 7.99
CA HIS A 388 8.63 4.63 8.68
C HIS A 388 8.41 3.13 8.80
N ARG A 389 7.49 2.73 9.67
CA ARG A 389 6.99 1.34 9.67
C ARG A 389 5.89 1.21 8.63
N VAL A 390 5.89 0.09 7.94
CA VAL A 390 4.83 -0.28 7.01
C VAL A 390 4.35 -1.70 7.29
N TRP A 391 3.09 -1.98 7.02
CA TRP A 391 2.58 -3.33 6.87
C TRP A 391 2.88 -3.84 5.47
N VAL A 392 3.38 -5.06 5.35
CA VAL A 392 3.65 -5.73 4.08
C VAL A 392 2.54 -6.74 3.83
N VAL A 393 1.86 -6.60 2.69
CA VAL A 393 0.75 -7.47 2.26
C VAL A 393 1.07 -8.02 0.88
N ASP A 394 1.10 -9.35 0.76
CA ASP A 394 1.22 -10.04 -0.52
C ASP A 394 -0.17 -10.36 -1.06
N GLY A 395 -0.44 -10.06 -2.33
CA GLY A 395 -1.63 -10.46 -3.06
C GLY A 395 -1.24 -11.38 -4.21
N THR A 396 -1.70 -12.62 -4.19
CA THR A 396 -1.54 -13.57 -5.31
C THR A 396 -2.88 -13.82 -5.96
N LEU A 397 -2.93 -13.93 -7.29
CA LEU A 397 -4.17 -14.14 -8.02
C LEU A 397 -4.98 -15.31 -7.44
N ALA A 398 -6.22 -15.04 -7.08
CA ALA A 398 -7.12 -16.02 -6.50
C ALA A 398 -7.47 -17.10 -7.53
N ALA A 399 -7.77 -18.31 -7.05
CA ALA A 399 -8.07 -19.43 -7.92
C ALA A 399 -9.30 -19.13 -8.81
N GLY A 400 -9.08 -19.14 -10.14
CA GLY A 400 -10.14 -18.89 -11.13
C GLY A 400 -10.41 -17.41 -11.42
N ALA A 401 -9.72 -16.49 -10.76
CA ALA A 401 -9.71 -15.08 -11.12
C ALA A 401 -8.84 -14.83 -12.36
N HIS A 402 -9.06 -13.68 -13.01
CA HIS A 402 -8.24 -13.19 -14.11
C HIS A 402 -7.74 -11.80 -13.77
N ASP A 403 -6.44 -11.59 -13.92
CA ASP A 403 -5.78 -10.31 -13.79
C ASP A 403 -4.44 -10.37 -14.52
N VAL A 404 -4.06 -9.33 -15.26
CA VAL A 404 -2.74 -9.26 -15.91
C VAL A 404 -1.58 -9.16 -14.92
N VAL A 405 -1.85 -8.79 -13.65
CA VAL A 405 -0.86 -8.75 -12.57
C VAL A 405 -1.13 -9.92 -11.61
N PRO A 406 -0.51 -11.10 -11.82
CA PRO A 406 -0.78 -12.28 -11.00
C PRO A 406 -0.23 -12.21 -9.58
N HIS A 407 0.72 -11.33 -9.31
CA HIS A 407 1.30 -11.14 -7.99
C HIS A 407 1.61 -9.68 -7.72
N ARG A 408 1.26 -9.23 -6.52
CA ARG A 408 1.51 -7.88 -6.01
C ARG A 408 2.00 -7.92 -4.59
N ARG A 409 2.75 -6.89 -4.21
CA ARG A 409 3.14 -6.61 -2.84
C ARG A 409 2.85 -5.15 -2.54
N LEU A 410 2.04 -4.93 -1.52
CA LEU A 410 1.63 -3.62 -1.07
C LEU A 410 2.28 -3.31 0.27
N TYR A 411 2.67 -2.06 0.42
CA TYR A 411 3.30 -1.54 1.63
C TYR A 411 2.39 -0.45 2.18
N LEU A 412 1.69 -0.74 3.28
CA LEU A 412 0.73 0.17 3.88
C LEU A 412 1.40 0.94 5.02
N ASP A 413 1.40 2.27 4.97
CA ASP A 413 1.91 3.10 6.05
C ASP A 413 1.20 2.78 7.37
N GLU A 414 1.98 2.51 8.42
CA GLU A 414 1.43 2.02 9.70
C GLU A 414 0.51 3.06 10.37
N ASP A 415 0.78 4.35 10.17
CA ASP A 415 0.04 5.44 10.82
C ASP A 415 -1.18 5.93 10.05
N THR A 416 -1.36 5.53 8.79
CA THR A 416 -2.50 5.96 7.95
C THR A 416 -3.28 4.82 7.30
N TRP A 417 -2.70 3.61 7.24
CA TRP A 417 -3.15 2.46 6.45
C TRP A 417 -3.13 2.65 4.94
N MET A 418 -2.64 3.78 4.46
CA MET A 418 -2.58 4.05 3.03
C MET A 418 -1.39 3.34 2.39
N ALA A 419 -1.61 2.72 1.23
CA ALA A 419 -0.55 2.11 0.45
C ALA A 419 0.43 3.19 -0.05
N VAL A 420 1.67 3.11 0.42
CA VAL A 420 2.74 4.04 0.03
C VAL A 420 3.58 3.50 -1.13
N TYR A 421 3.66 2.17 -1.26
CA TYR A 421 4.29 1.48 -2.38
C TYR A 421 3.46 0.28 -2.84
N GLY A 422 3.60 -0.04 -4.13
CA GLY A 422 3.09 -1.27 -4.74
C GLY A 422 4.09 -1.81 -5.76
N ASP A 423 4.52 -3.06 -5.57
CA ASP A 423 5.32 -3.82 -6.53
C ASP A 423 4.41 -4.84 -7.23
N SER A 424 4.49 -4.94 -8.56
CA SER A 424 3.67 -5.82 -9.40
C SER A 424 4.56 -6.70 -10.28
N TRP A 425 4.30 -8.01 -10.30
CA TRP A 425 5.06 -8.98 -11.11
C TRP A 425 4.18 -9.58 -12.21
N ASP A 426 4.80 -9.83 -13.38
CA ASP A 426 4.18 -10.51 -14.51
C ASP A 426 4.01 -12.03 -14.28
N GLU A 427 3.43 -12.74 -15.26
CA GLU A 427 3.27 -14.20 -15.23
C GLU A 427 4.59 -14.98 -15.19
N GLN A 428 5.70 -14.37 -15.58
CA GLN A 428 7.03 -14.97 -15.53
C GLN A 428 7.74 -14.70 -14.20
N GLY A 429 7.13 -13.94 -13.29
CA GLY A 429 7.71 -13.54 -12.02
C GLY A 429 8.74 -12.42 -12.16
N THR A 430 8.76 -11.70 -13.28
CA THR A 430 9.59 -10.51 -13.47
C THR A 430 8.86 -9.30 -12.88
N LEU A 431 9.60 -8.45 -12.17
CA LEU A 431 9.04 -7.18 -11.69
C LEU A 431 8.66 -6.30 -12.89
N TRP A 432 7.38 -5.99 -13.02
CA TRP A 432 6.79 -5.26 -14.13
C TRP A 432 6.53 -3.80 -13.77
N LYS A 433 5.75 -3.55 -12.72
CA LYS A 433 5.39 -2.18 -12.32
C LYS A 433 5.80 -1.86 -10.89
N PHE A 434 6.05 -0.59 -10.65
CA PHE A 434 6.33 -0.03 -9.33
C PHE A 434 5.57 1.28 -9.13
N GLY A 435 4.62 1.27 -8.20
CA GLY A 435 3.93 2.46 -7.74
C GLY A 435 4.55 3.02 -6.45
N GLN A 436 4.73 4.34 -6.38
CA GLN A 436 5.02 5.07 -5.16
C GLN A 436 4.07 6.26 -4.98
N ALA A 437 3.46 6.37 -3.80
CA ALA A 437 2.65 7.51 -3.43
C ALA A 437 3.47 8.52 -2.63
N THR A 438 3.23 9.81 -2.88
CA THR A 438 3.83 10.89 -2.08
C THR A 438 2.87 11.30 -0.98
N MET A 439 3.22 11.00 0.26
CA MET A 439 2.32 11.19 1.40
C MET A 439 2.22 12.69 1.73
N TYR A 440 1.00 13.22 1.64
CA TYR A 440 0.67 14.63 1.74
C TYR A 440 0.06 14.97 3.10
N LEU A 441 0.73 15.84 3.84
CA LEU A 441 0.33 16.25 5.18
C LEU A 441 -0.66 17.43 5.13
N MET A 442 -1.74 17.31 5.89
CA MET A 442 -2.84 18.28 6.03
C MET A 442 -3.10 18.62 7.50
N PRO A 443 -2.30 19.52 8.12
CA PRO A 443 -2.43 19.83 9.55
C PRO A 443 -3.75 20.51 9.92
N ASP A 444 -4.38 21.22 8.98
CA ASP A 444 -5.70 21.86 9.12
C ASP A 444 -6.86 20.85 9.19
N VAL A 445 -6.69 19.66 8.59
CA VAL A 445 -7.67 18.55 8.56
C VAL A 445 -7.38 17.48 9.62
N PRO A 446 -6.35 17.70 10.46
CA PRO A 446 -5.39 16.68 10.90
C PRO A 446 -5.43 15.37 10.11
N ALA A 447 -4.69 15.29 9.01
CA ALA A 447 -4.55 14.06 8.22
C ALA A 447 -3.21 13.99 7.49
N VAL A 448 -2.77 12.77 7.20
CA VAL A 448 -1.81 12.50 6.12
C VAL A 448 -2.51 11.58 5.14
N VAL A 449 -2.48 11.91 3.85
CA VAL A 449 -3.16 11.15 2.80
C VAL A 449 -2.23 10.84 1.63
N ILE A 450 -2.59 9.89 0.77
CA ILE A 450 -1.93 9.71 -0.53
C ILE A 450 -2.17 10.98 -1.35
N GLY A 451 -1.10 11.60 -1.81
CA GLY A 451 -1.16 12.66 -2.81
C GLY A 451 -0.84 12.13 -4.21
N SER A 452 -0.03 12.86 -4.98
CA SER A 452 0.41 12.42 -6.31
C SER A 452 1.19 11.11 -6.24
N GLN A 453 1.16 10.36 -7.34
CA GLN A 453 1.75 9.03 -7.44
C GLN A 453 2.66 8.95 -8.65
N PHE A 454 3.74 8.18 -8.54
CA PHE A 454 4.58 7.80 -9.66
C PHE A 454 4.42 6.30 -9.89
N ILE A 455 3.89 5.92 -11.05
CA ILE A 455 3.72 4.53 -11.47
C ILE A 455 4.71 4.26 -12.59
N HIS A 456 5.74 3.47 -12.31
CA HIS A 456 6.73 3.04 -13.28
C HIS A 456 6.25 1.77 -13.96
N ASP A 457 6.34 1.74 -15.29
CA ASP A 457 6.19 0.52 -16.08
C ASP A 457 7.55 0.16 -16.65
N PHE A 458 8.15 -0.93 -16.16
CA PHE A 458 9.48 -1.36 -16.55
C PHE A 458 9.51 -2.05 -17.91
N GLU A 459 8.38 -2.50 -18.44
CA GLU A 459 8.28 -3.09 -19.78
C GLU A 459 8.18 -2.00 -20.85
N LEU A 460 7.30 -1.01 -20.64
CA LEU A 460 7.19 0.17 -21.49
C LEU A 460 8.40 1.11 -21.32
N GLY A 461 9.15 0.98 -20.23
CA GLY A 461 10.38 1.74 -19.96
C GLY A 461 10.16 3.19 -19.53
N GLY A 462 8.93 3.55 -19.14
CA GLY A 462 8.53 4.90 -18.77
C GLY A 462 7.82 4.95 -17.42
N TYR A 463 7.17 6.08 -17.13
CA TYR A 463 6.35 6.22 -15.92
C TYR A 463 5.21 7.21 -16.11
N ALA A 464 4.15 7.04 -15.33
CA ALA A 464 3.07 7.99 -15.16
C ALA A 464 3.23 8.75 -13.84
N TYR A 465 2.99 10.06 -13.90
CA TYR A 465 2.81 10.92 -12.74
C TYR A 465 1.33 11.30 -12.64
N THR A 466 0.62 10.64 -11.71
CA THR A 466 -0.84 10.69 -11.62
C THR A 466 -1.28 11.46 -10.37
N PHE A 467 -2.56 11.81 -10.35
CA PHE A 467 -3.18 12.57 -9.26
C PHE A 467 -2.41 13.88 -8.96
N ALA A 468 -1.84 14.50 -10.00
CA ALA A 468 -0.98 15.67 -9.88
C ALA A 468 -1.82 16.94 -9.73
N PHE A 469 -1.77 17.56 -8.56
CA PHE A 469 -2.46 18.83 -8.28
C PHE A 469 -1.52 20.04 -8.14
N ASN A 470 -0.29 19.91 -8.63
CA ASN A 470 0.73 20.96 -8.63
C ASN A 470 0.31 22.15 -9.49
N GLY A 471 0.14 23.32 -8.85
CA GLY A 471 -0.20 24.56 -9.56
C GLY A 471 -1.59 24.55 -10.20
N GLU A 472 -2.45 23.60 -9.84
CA GLU A 472 -3.82 23.51 -10.36
C GLU A 472 -4.74 24.57 -9.72
N ALA A 473 -5.75 24.99 -10.48
CA ALA A 473 -6.63 26.09 -10.09
C ALA A 473 -7.48 25.79 -8.83
N THR A 474 -7.82 24.52 -8.61
CA THR A 474 -8.46 24.05 -7.38
C THR A 474 -7.50 23.10 -6.66
N PRO A 475 -6.84 23.54 -5.58
CA PRO A 475 -5.94 22.69 -4.82
C PRO A 475 -6.72 21.59 -4.10
N TYR A 476 -6.01 20.65 -3.45
CA TYR A 476 -6.65 19.61 -2.66
C TYR A 476 -7.39 20.21 -1.44
N MET A 477 -8.73 20.24 -1.52
CA MET A 477 -9.61 20.76 -0.46
C MET A 477 -10.44 19.63 0.14
N VAL A 478 -10.42 19.52 1.47
CA VAL A 478 -11.40 18.71 2.20
C VAL A 478 -12.62 19.59 2.46
N THR A 479 -13.79 19.11 2.09
CA THR A 479 -15.05 19.87 2.11
C THR A 479 -16.09 19.19 3.02
N PRO A 480 -17.17 19.88 3.39
CA PRO A 480 -18.38 19.20 3.83
C PRO A 480 -18.94 18.29 2.73
N PRO A 481 -19.73 17.24 3.09
CA PRO A 481 -20.47 16.44 2.13
C PRO A 481 -21.30 17.27 1.16
N HIS A 482 -21.37 16.82 -0.10
CA HIS A 482 -22.16 17.48 -1.12
C HIS A 482 -23.61 16.96 -1.10
N PRO A 483 -24.58 17.71 -1.67
CA PRO A 483 -25.93 17.20 -1.85
C PRO A 483 -25.92 15.88 -2.63
N ALA A 484 -26.63 14.86 -2.15
CA ALA A 484 -26.65 13.55 -2.80
C ALA A 484 -27.08 13.59 -4.28
N THR A 485 -27.87 14.60 -4.66
CA THR A 485 -28.29 14.84 -6.05
C THR A 485 -27.11 15.15 -6.97
N LEU A 486 -25.99 15.67 -6.45
CA LEU A 486 -24.78 15.96 -7.21
C LEU A 486 -24.27 14.71 -7.92
N PHE A 487 -24.27 13.59 -7.20
CA PHE A 487 -23.75 12.30 -7.66
C PHE A 487 -24.78 11.49 -8.44
N SER A 488 -25.71 12.12 -9.16
CA SER A 488 -26.72 11.42 -9.96
C SER A 488 -26.46 11.53 -11.46
N PRO A 489 -26.91 10.55 -12.27
CA PRO A 489 -26.88 10.65 -13.73
C PRO A 489 -27.59 11.91 -14.25
N ASP A 490 -28.68 12.32 -13.61
CA ASP A 490 -29.43 13.51 -13.98
C ASP A 490 -28.61 14.80 -13.76
N SER A 491 -27.91 14.90 -12.63
CA SER A 491 -26.99 16.01 -12.33
C SER A 491 -25.84 16.07 -13.33
N LEU A 492 -25.26 14.92 -13.69
CA LEU A 492 -24.22 14.85 -14.71
C LEU A 492 -24.77 15.31 -16.08
N SER A 493 -25.98 14.89 -16.44
CA SER A 493 -26.62 15.30 -17.71
C SER A 493 -26.88 16.80 -17.78
N ALA A 494 -27.32 17.42 -16.68
CA ALA A 494 -27.60 18.85 -16.61
C ALA A 494 -26.35 19.72 -16.84
N ARG A 495 -25.15 19.17 -16.66
CA ARG A 495 -23.87 19.86 -16.90
C ARG A 495 -23.48 19.90 -18.38
N SER A 496 -24.06 19.04 -19.23
CA SER A 496 -23.86 19.09 -20.69
C SER A 496 -24.49 20.32 -21.38
N VAL A 497 -25.32 21.07 -20.66
CA VAL A 497 -26.13 22.17 -21.20
C VAL A 497 -25.50 23.55 -20.90
N ARG A 498 -24.38 23.61 -20.18
CA ARG A 498 -23.74 24.86 -19.76
C ARG A 498 -22.42 25.11 -20.45
#